data_AF-A0A8J7W9B2-F1
#
_entry.id   AF-A0A8J7W9B2-F1
#
_cell.length_a   1.000
_cell.length_b   1.000
_cell.length_c   1.000
_cell.angle_alpha   90.00
_cell.angle_beta   90.00
_cell.angle_gamma   90.00
#
_symmetry.space_group_name_H-M   'P 1'
#
loop_
_entity.id
_entity.type
_entity.pdbx_description
1 polymer ?
#
loop_
_entity_poly.entity_id
_entity_poly.type
_entity_poly.pdbx_seq_one_letter_code
_entity_poly.pdbx_strand_id
1 'polypeptide(L)' 'MLASLVATCKLSGLNPVDYLADTRWAILDGHPRSRIEDLVPWRCAAFKPRRMGPDRRAYL' A
#
# COMPACT_ATOMS: atom_id res chain seq x y z
N MET A 1 5.23 19.30 -0.89
CA MET A 1 4.27 18.37 -1.53
C MET A 1 4.10 17.04 -0.79
N LEU A 2 5.12 16.45 -0.16
CA LEU A 2 4.92 15.22 0.66
C LEU A 2 4.24 15.51 2.01
N ALA A 3 4.51 16.67 2.62
CA ALA A 3 3.97 17.05 3.93
C ALA A 3 2.42 17.12 3.95
N SER A 4 1.79 17.57 2.86
CA SER A 4 0.32 17.60 2.75
C SER A 4 -0.27 16.19 2.71
N LEU A 5 0.37 15.25 2.00
CA LEU A 5 -0.03 13.85 1.98
C LEU A 5 0.09 13.21 3.38
N VAL A 6 1.20 13.46 4.07
CA VAL A 6 1.42 12.99 5.44
C VAL A 6 0.36 13.57 6.39
N ALA A 7 0.04 14.85 6.26
CA ALA A 7 -1.02 15.48 7.03
C ALA A 7 -2.39 14.82 6.75
N THR A 8 -2.73 14.55 5.49
CA THR A 8 -3.96 13.83 5.13
C THR A 8 -4.01 12.41 5.71
N CYS A 9 -2.89 11.68 5.69
CA CYS A 9 -2.81 10.35 6.30
C CYS A 9 -3.08 10.43 7.81
N LYS A 10 -2.45 11.39 8.50
CA LYS A 10 -2.66 11.63 9.93
C LYS A 10 -4.10 12.00 10.27
N LEU A 11 -4.73 12.88 9.48
CA LEU A 11 -6.13 13.26 9.65
C LEU A 11 -7.09 12.09 9.41
N SER A 12 -6.69 11.14 8.57
CA SER A 12 -7.45 9.90 8.30
C SER A 12 -7.16 8.78 9.31
N GLY A 13 -6.32 9.01 10.33
CA GLY A 13 -5.94 8.01 11.33
C GLY A 13 -4.96 6.94 10.82
N LEU A 14 -4.27 7.19 9.71
CA LEU A 14 -3.39 6.23 9.05
C LEU A 14 -1.93 6.57 9.28
N ASN A 15 -1.12 5.53 9.38
CA ASN A 15 0.33 5.68 9.36
C ASN A 15 0.80 5.97 7.92
N PRO A 16 1.45 7.12 7.67
CA PRO A 16 1.90 7.50 6.33
C PRO A 16 2.94 6.54 5.74
N VAL A 17 3.75 5.86 6.57
CA VAL A 17 4.75 4.89 6.11
C VAL A 17 4.05 3.63 5.59
N ASP A 18 3.07 3.12 6.33
CA ASP A 18 2.31 1.92 5.96
C ASP A 18 1.49 2.18 4.69
N TYR A 19 0.82 3.35 4.61
CA TYR A 19 0.08 3.76 3.41
C TYR A 19 0.96 3.80 2.15
N LEU A 20 2.17 4.37 2.23
CA LEU A 20 3.09 4.41 1.09
C LEU A 20 3.62 3.03 0.71
N ALA A 21 3.87 2.16 1.69
CA ALA A 21 4.28 0.80 1.44
C ALA A 21 3.17 0.02 0.70
N ASP A 22 1.94 0.08 1.20
CA ASP A 22 0.78 -0.58 0.58
C ASP A 22 0.50 -0.04 -0.82
N THR A 23 0.52 1.28 -0.99
CA THR A 23 0.33 1.92 -2.29
C THR A 23 1.38 1.45 -3.29
N ARG A 24 2.66 1.40 -2.87
CA ARG A 24 3.75 0.92 -3.72
C ARG A 24 3.54 -0.53 -4.12
N TRP A 25 3.12 -1.40 -3.20
CA TRP A 25 2.84 -2.80 -3.51
C TRP A 25 1.68 -2.97 -4.46
N ALA A 26 0.58 -2.23 -4.27
CA ALA A 26 -0.55 -2.25 -5.19
C ALA A 26 -0.13 -1.84 -6.61
N ILE A 27 0.67 -0.77 -6.76
CA ILE A 27 1.19 -0.36 -8.06
C ILE A 27 2.08 -1.45 -8.69
N LEU A 28 2.98 -2.05 -7.89
CA LEU A 28 3.87 -3.11 -8.36
C LEU A 28 3.11 -4.40 -8.74
N ASP A 29 1.99 -4.70 -8.09
CA ASP A 29 1.13 -5.86 -8.39
C ASP A 29 0.21 -5.61 -9.60
N GLY A 30 0.30 -4.42 -10.21
CA GLY A 30 -0.44 -4.08 -11.43
C GLY A 30 -1.80 -3.44 -11.18
N HIS A 31 -1.97 -2.73 -10.07
CA HIS A 31 -3.22 -2.03 -9.76
C HIS A 31 -3.65 -1.14 -10.93
N PRO A 32 -4.87 -1.34 -11.48
CA PRO A 32 -5.30 -0.64 -12.67
C PRO A 32 -5.41 0.87 -12.41
N ARG A 33 -4.82 1.68 -13.29
CA ARG A 33 -4.83 3.14 -13.21
C ARG A 33 -6.25 3.72 -13.05
N SER A 34 -7.24 3.10 -13.68
CA SER A 34 -8.64 3.49 -13.60
C SER A 34 -9.27 3.34 -12.22
N ARG A 35 -8.61 2.62 -11.29
CA ARG A 35 -9.04 2.45 -9.89
C ARG A 35 -8.14 3.16 -8.89
N ILE A 36 -7.50 4.26 -9.29
CA ILE A 36 -6.63 5.06 -8.41
C ILE A 36 -7.34 5.51 -7.12
N GLU A 37 -8.65 5.67 -7.17
CA GLU A 37 -9.55 5.95 -6.04
C GLU A 37 -9.58 4.87 -4.95
N ASP A 38 -9.08 3.67 -5.21
CA ASP A 38 -8.92 2.62 -4.20
C ASP A 38 -7.57 2.76 -3.44
N LEU A 39 -6.63 3.54 -3.99
CA LEU A 39 -5.33 3.83 -3.38
C LEU A 39 -5.34 5.12 -2.57
N VAL A 40 -6.48 5.77 -2.36
CA VAL A 40 -6.56 6.96 -1.50
C VAL A 40 -6.45 6.57 -0.02
N PRO A 41 -5.92 7.44 0.86
CA PRO A 41 -5.63 7.08 2.24
C PRO A 41 -6.81 6.42 2.96
N TRP A 42 -7.98 7.06 2.96
CA TRP A 42 -9.17 6.58 3.64
C TRP A 42 -9.78 5.28 3.09
N ARG A 43 -9.32 4.78 1.94
CA ARG A 43 -9.90 3.63 1.23
C ARG A 43 -8.92 2.50 0.97
N CYS A 44 -7.63 2.74 1.23
CA CYS A 44 -6.57 1.76 1.20
C CYS A 44 -6.76 0.78 2.37
N ALA A 45 -7.75 -0.11 2.27
CA ALA A 45 -7.96 -1.20 3.20
C ALA A 45 -6.82 -2.19 2.99
N ALA A 46 -5.73 -1.99 3.75
CA ALA A 46 -4.56 -2.86 3.90
C ALA A 46 -4.47 -3.94 2.81
N PHE A 47 -3.80 -3.61 1.71
CA PHE A 47 -3.52 -4.59 0.66
C PHE A 47 -2.88 -5.80 1.35
N LYS A 48 -3.65 -6.89 1.44
CA LYS A 48 -3.23 -8.09 2.17
C LYS A 48 -2.03 -8.62 1.39
N PRO A 49 -0.80 -8.55 1.94
CA PRO A 49 0.38 -8.92 1.19
C PRO A 49 0.18 -10.35 0.71
N ARG A 50 0.66 -10.63 -0.51
CA ARG A 50 0.76 -11.99 -1.04
C ARG A 50 1.13 -12.91 0.11
N ARG A 51 0.38 -14.01 0.26
CA ARG A 51 0.87 -15.15 1.05
C ARG A 51 2.27 -15.41 0.52
N MET A 52 3.29 -15.04 1.29
CA MET A 52 4.66 -15.40 1.00
C MET A 52 4.68 -16.92 1.11
N GLY A 53 4.47 -17.59 -0.03
CA GLY A 53 4.68 -19.03 -0.14
C GLY A 53 6.12 -19.33 0.25
N PRO A 54 6.40 -20.50 0.83
CA PRO A 54 7.67 -20.82 1.46
C PRO A 54 8.82 -20.49 0.50
N ASP A 55 9.78 -19.74 1.03
CA ASP A 55 10.96 -19.27 0.33
C ASP A 55 11.65 -20.46 -0.37
N ARG A 56 11.83 -20.36 -1.69
CA ARG A 56 12.48 -21.42 -2.49
C ARG A 56 13.95 -21.65 -2.07
N ARG A 57 14.50 -20.87 -1.14
CA ARG A 57 15.80 -21.10 -0.50
C ARG A 57 15.80 -22.17 0.59
N ALA A 58 14.65 -22.73 0.97
CA ALA A 58 14.59 -23.79 1.98
C ALA A 58 14.86 -25.22 1.44
N TYR A 59 15.19 -25.36 0.15
CA TYR A 59 15.40 -26.66 -0.52
C TYR A 59 16.79 -26.82 -1.17
N LEU A 60 17.77 -25.99 -0.77
CA LEU A 60 19.17 -26.12 -1.17
C LEU A 60 20.07 -26.22 0.06
#